data_AF-A0AAP9XW40-F1
#
_entry.id   AF-A0AAP9XW40-F1
#
_cell.length_a   1.000
_cell.length_b   1.000
_cell.length_c   1.000
_cell.angle_alpha   90.00
_cell.angle_beta   90.00
_cell.angle_gamma   90.00
#
_symmetry.space_group_name_H-M   'P 1'
#
loop_
_entity.id
_entity.type
_entity.pdbx_description
1 polymer ?
#
loop_
_entity_poly.entity_id
_entity_poly.type
_entity_poly.pdbx_seq_one_letter_code
_entity_poly.pdbx_strand_id
1 'polypeptide(L)' 'MKFDPQIVAQANEFVNALRSGQRAHVPAMRLEYWQQFMVTVYAGLGLA' A
#
# COMPACT_ATOMS: atom_id res chain seq x y z
N MET A 1 10.81 -2.79 -11.48
CA MET A 1 10.98 -1.98 -10.24
C MET A 1 11.37 -2.92 -9.11
N LYS A 2 12.43 -2.63 -8.35
CA LYS A 2 12.69 -3.32 -7.08
C LYS A 2 11.90 -2.59 -6.02
N PHE A 3 10.83 -3.20 -5.56
CA PHE A 3 10.00 -2.64 -4.52
C PHE A 3 10.62 -2.91 -3.16
N ASP A 4 10.77 -1.86 -2.35
CA ASP A 4 11.12 -2.00 -0.94
C ASP A 4 10.10 -2.89 -0.21
N PRO A 5 10.52 -3.97 0.47
CA PRO A 5 9.61 -4.91 1.12
C PRO A 5 8.82 -4.29 2.28
N GLN A 6 9.33 -3.24 2.93
CA GLN A 6 8.60 -2.55 4.01
C GLN A 6 7.41 -1.77 3.46
N ILE A 7 7.57 -1.12 2.30
CA ILE A 7 6.50 -0.37 1.65
C ILE A 7 5.42 -1.32 1.12
N VAL A 8 5.83 -2.50 0.61
CA VAL A 8 4.87 -3.55 0.20
C VAL A 8 4.08 -4.08 1.40
N ALA A 9 4.73 -4.31 2.54
CA ALA A 9 4.05 -4.74 3.76
C ALA A 9 3.03 -3.71 4.23
N GLN A 10 3.42 -2.43 4.27
CA GLN A 10 2.53 -1.32 4.63
C GLN A 10 1.33 -1.18 3.68
N ALA A 11 1.56 -1.33 2.37
CA ALA A 11 0.48 -1.32 1.38
C ALA A 11 -0.48 -2.50 1.55
N ASN A 12 0.04 -3.70 1.85
CA ASN A 12 -0.80 -4.86 2.11
C ASN A 12 -1.63 -4.71 3.39
N GLU A 13 -1.07 -4.15 4.45
CA GLU A 13 -1.82 -3.83 5.68
C GLU A 13 -2.93 -2.82 5.39
N PHE A 14 -2.64 -1.79 4.59
CA PHE A 14 -3.63 -0.80 4.15
C PHE A 14 -4.77 -1.45 3.37
N VAL A 15 -4.45 -2.29 2.38
CA VAL A 15 -5.43 -3.03 1.58
C VAL A 15 -6.25 -3.99 2.45
N ASN A 16 -5.62 -4.69 3.38
CA ASN A 16 -6.32 -5.62 4.27
C ASN A 16 -7.29 -4.86 5.18
N ALA A 17 -6.87 -3.72 5.76
CA ALA A 17 -7.75 -2.87 6.54
C ALA A 17 -8.95 -2.36 5.73
N LEU A 18 -8.72 -1.92 4.47
CA LEU A 18 -9.81 -1.54 3.57
C LEU A 18 -10.78 -2.70 3.29
N ARG A 19 -10.26 -3.90 3.01
CA ARG A 19 -11.07 -5.10 2.77
C ARG A 19 -11.86 -5.54 3.99
N SER A 20 -11.29 -5.39 5.19
CA SER A 20 -11.95 -5.67 6.46
C SER A 20 -12.96 -4.60 6.87
N GLY A 21 -13.16 -3.54 6.07
CA GLY A 21 -14.04 -2.41 6.40
C GLY A 21 -13.53 -1.57 7.57
N GLN A 22 -12.26 -1.73 7.94
CA GLN A 22 -11.60 -0.95 8.97
C GLN A 22 -11.02 0.33 8.38
N ARG A 23 -10.76 1.30 9.25
CA ARG A 23 -10.15 2.57 8.83
C ARG A 23 -8.68 2.32 8.48
N ALA A 24 -8.39 2.23 7.18
CA ALA A 24 -7.03 2.05 6.70
C ALA A 24 -6.20 3.33 6.94
N HIS A 25 -5.03 3.17 7.55
CA HIS A 25 -4.11 4.27 7.83
C HIS A 25 -3.01 4.30 6.78
N VAL A 26 -2.81 5.47 6.16
CA VAL A 26 -1.68 5.69 5.28
C VAL A 26 -0.45 6.01 6.14
N PRO A 27 0.60 5.18 6.11
CA PRO A 27 1.80 5.43 6.88
C PRO A 27 2.54 6.69 6.41
N ALA A 28 3.32 7.29 7.29
CA ALA A 28 4.21 8.39 6.94
C ALA A 28 5.42 7.86 6.16
N MET A 29 5.56 8.28 4.90
CA MET A 29 6.63 7.82 4.00
C MET A 29 7.01 8.91 3.01
N ARG A 30 8.23 8.81 2.46
CA ARG A 30 8.74 9.77 1.47
C ARG A 30 7.96 9.65 0.16
N LEU A 31 7.88 10.76 -0.58
CA LEU A 31 7.21 10.81 -1.89
C LEU A 31 7.81 9.80 -2.89
N GLU A 32 9.11 9.51 -2.76
CA GLU A 32 9.84 8.51 -3.53
C GLU A 32 9.22 7.11 -3.41
N TYR A 33 8.73 6.76 -2.22
CA TYR A 33 8.08 5.49 -1.93
C TYR A 33 6.57 5.54 -2.14
N TRP A 34 5.97 6.75 -2.20
CA TRP A 34 4.54 6.94 -2.39
C TRP A 34 4.02 6.27 -3.67
N GLN A 35 4.77 6.43 -4.76
CA GLN A 35 4.41 5.81 -6.03
C GLN A 35 4.38 4.28 -5.92
N GLN A 36 5.38 3.69 -5.26
CA GLN A 36 5.44 2.25 -5.03
C GLN A 36 4.29 1.75 -4.14
N PHE A 37 3.97 2.48 -3.07
CA PHE A 37 2.87 2.15 -2.17
C PHE A 37 1.54 2.13 -2.93
N MET A 38 1.24 3.19 -3.70
CA MET A 38 0.00 3.28 -4.47
C MET A 38 -0.10 2.16 -5.51
N VAL A 39 0.98 1.82 -6.23
CA VAL A 39 0.98 0.70 -7.17
C VAL A 39 0.64 -0.62 -6.46
N THR A 40 1.22 -0.86 -5.29
CA THR A 40 0.94 -2.07 -4.51
C THR A 40 -0.50 -2.08 -3.99
N VAL A 41 -1.02 -0.93 -3.55
CA VAL A 41 -2.41 -0.79 -3.11
C VAL A 41 -3.39 -1.05 -4.26
N TYR A 42 -3.17 -0.45 -5.44
CA TYR A 42 -4.02 -0.68 -6.61
C TYR A 42 -4.01 -2.15 -7.04
N ALA A 43 -2.83 -2.77 -7.09
CA ALA A 43 -2.71 -4.20 -7.38
C ALA A 43 -3.43 -5.06 -6.33
N GLY A 44 -3.27 -4.73 -5.05
CA GLY A 44 -3.95 -5.41 -3.94
C GLY A 44 -5.47 -5.20 -3.94
N LEU A 45 -5.98 -4.11 -4.51
CA LEU A 45 -7.41 -3.87 -4.68
C LEU A 45 -7.97 -4.43 -6.00
N GLY A 46 -7.13 -4.96 -6.89
CA GLY A 46 -7.55 -5.43 -8.21
C GLY A 46 -7.94 -4.31 -9.18
N LEU A 47 -7.37 -3.13 -8.98
CA LEU A 47 -7.63 -1.89 -9.74
C LEU A 47 -6.48 -1.52 -10.70
N ALA A 48 -5.46 -2.39 -10.79
CA ALA A 48 -4.25 -2.20 -11.60
C ALA A 48 -4.34 -2.95 -12.94
#